data_AF-A0A7W7GAA7-F1
#
_entry.id   AF-A0A7W7GAA7-F1
#
_cell.length_a   1.000
_cell.length_b   1.000
_cell.length_c   1.000
_cell.angle_alpha   90.00
_cell.angle_beta   90.00
_cell.angle_gamma   90.00
#
_symmetry.space_group_name_H-M   'P 1'
#
loop_
_entity.id
_entity.type
_entity.pdbx_description
1 polymer ?
#
loop_
_entity_poly.entity_id
_entity_poly.type
_entity_poly.pdbx_seq_one_letter_code
_entity_poly.pdbx_strand_id
1 'polypeptide(L)' 'MTDHDGHTWRTRSHHFTSEGLVRYQSCHCGVWRVLTGPAGGATVLARPASTPPGR' A
#
# COMPACT_ATOMS: atom_id res chain seq x y z
N MET A 1 -8.83 0.34 8.32
CA MET A 1 -7.65 -0.18 9.05
C MET A 1 -6.75 1.01 9.35
N THR A 2 -6.60 1.32 10.63
CA THR A 2 -5.72 2.38 11.11
C THR A 2 -4.39 1.74 11.48
N ASP A 3 -3.29 2.29 10.97
CA ASP A 3 -1.94 1.86 11.33
C ASP A 3 -1.52 2.40 12.71
N HIS A 4 -0.43 1.91 13.28
CA HIS A 4 0.14 2.41 14.53
C HIS A 4 0.55 3.90 14.40
N ASP A 5 0.90 4.32 13.18
CA ASP A 5 1.17 5.72 12.82
C ASP A 5 -0.10 6.60 12.67
N GLY A 6 -1.29 6.09 13.03
CA GLY A 6 -2.56 6.81 12.89
C GLY A 6 -3.05 6.95 11.44
N HIS A 7 -2.37 6.32 10.48
CA HIS A 7 -2.76 6.37 9.08
C HIS A 7 -4.01 5.52 8.81
N THR A 8 -5.05 6.16 8.27
CA THR A 8 -6.25 5.47 7.81
C THR A 8 -6.13 5.14 6.34
N TRP A 9 -5.84 3.88 6.04
CA TRP A 9 -5.62 3.40 4.68
C TRP A 9 -6.92 3.04 3.98
N ARG A 10 -7.07 3.50 2.74
CA ARG A 10 -8.18 3.15 1.84
C ARG A 10 -7.65 2.51 0.56
N THR A 11 -8.21 1.37 0.18
CA THR A 11 -7.89 0.69 -1.08
C THR A 11 -8.43 1.50 -2.24
N ARG A 12 -7.54 1.88 -3.16
CA ARG A 12 -7.88 2.60 -4.38
C ARG A 12 -8.02 1.65 -5.55
N SER A 13 -7.12 0.68 -5.66
CA SER A 13 -7.14 -0.31 -6.74
C SER A 13 -6.56 -1.61 -6.25
N HIS A 14 -7.00 -2.71 -6.85
CA HIS A 14 -6.38 -4.01 -6.69
C HIS A 14 -6.23 -4.70 -8.04
N HIS A 15 -5.21 -5.54 -8.16
CA HIS A 15 -4.94 -6.30 -9.37
C HIS A 15 -4.47 -7.69 -8.97
N PHE A 16 -5.06 -8.71 -9.61
CA PHE A 16 -4.54 -10.07 -9.54
C PHE A 16 -3.42 -10.20 -10.56
N THR A 17 -2.27 -10.69 -10.10
CA THR A 17 -1.13 -11.06 -10.92
C THR A 17 -0.88 -12.56 -10.76
N SER A 18 -0.05 -13.15 -11.61
CA SER A 18 0.34 -14.56 -11.48
C SER A 18 1.03 -14.87 -10.14
N GLU A 19 1.60 -13.86 -9.48
CA GLU A 19 2.30 -13.98 -8.20
C GLU A 19 1.37 -13.75 -6.98
N GLY A 20 0.16 -13.21 -7.18
CA GLY A 20 -0.79 -12.98 -6.10
C GLY A 20 -1.65 -11.72 -6.27
N LEU A 21 -2.08 -11.15 -5.16
CA LEU A 21 -2.92 -9.96 -5.14
C LEU A 21 -2.09 -8.72 -4.79
N VAL A 22 -2.10 -7.75 -5.69
CA VAL A 22 -1.51 -6.43 -5.47
C VAL A 22 -2.63 -5.46 -5.10
N ARG A 23 -2.49 -4.73 -3.98
CA ARG A 23 -3.43 -3.70 -3.55
C ARG A 23 -2.73 -2.37 -3.38
N TYR A 24 -3.21 -1.36 -4.09
CA TYR A 24 -2.78 0.02 -3.96
C TYR A 24 -3.69 0.73 -2.95
N GLN A 25 -3.09 1.24 -1.87
CA GLN A 25 -3.79 1.98 -0.84
C GLN A 25 -3.22 3.38 -0.70
N SER A 26 -4.10 4.34 -0.42
CA SER A 26 -3.73 5.70 -0.08
C SER A 26 -4.28 6.06 1.30
N CYS A 27 -3.57 6.89 2.02
CA CYS A 27 -4.08 7.57 3.20
C CYS A 27 -4.58 8.98 2.81
N HIS A 28 -5.46 9.56 3.61
CA HIS A 28 -5.91 10.95 3.43
C HIS A 28 -4.77 11.97 3.58
N CYS A 29 -3.66 11.61 4.25
CA CYS A 29 -2.47 12.44 4.39
C CYS A 29 -1.60 12.52 3.12
N GLY A 30 -1.98 11.85 2.03
CA GLY A 30 -1.24 11.84 0.76
C GLY A 30 -0.19 10.73 0.63
N VAL A 31 0.05 9.95 1.69
CA VAL A 31 0.96 8.80 1.64
C VAL A 31 0.30 7.62 0.92
N TRP A 32 1.11 6.91 0.13
CA TRP A 32 0.72 5.71 -0.60
C TRP A 32 1.47 4.48 -0.10
N ARG A 33 0.78 3.33 -0.14
CA ARG A 33 1.40 2.02 0.10
C ARG A 33 0.89 0.98 -0.88
N VAL A 34 1.74 0.00 -1.19
CA VAL A 34 1.41 -1.16 -2.01
C VAL A 34 1.49 -2.40 -1.13
N LEU A 35 0.42 -3.19 -1.10
CA LEU A 35 0.43 -4.50 -0.44
C LEU A 35 0.50 -5.58 -1.50
N THR A 36 1.44 -6.50 -1.32
CA THR A 36 1.56 -7.71 -2.12
C THR A 36 1.36 -8.90 -1.18
N GLY A 37 0.35 -9.71 -1.45
CA GLY A 37 0.16 -10.95 -0.72
C GLY A 37 -0.11 -12.11 -1.65
N PRO A 38 0.14 -13.36 -1.23
CA PRO A 38 -0.49 -14.51 -1.87
C PRO A 38 -1.99 -14.22 -2.01
N ALA A 39 -2.63 -14.75 -3.05
CA ALA A 39 -4.04 -14.49 -3.34
C ALA A 39 -5.02 -14.84 -2.19
N GLY A 40 -4.52 -15.35 -1.05
CA GLY A 40 -5.24 -15.57 0.21
C GLY A 40 -4.78 -14.78 1.46
N GLY A 41 -3.89 -13.80 1.39
CA GLY A 41 -3.49 -13.06 2.60
C GLY A 41 -2.51 -11.91 2.37
N ALA A 42 -2.98 -10.67 2.51
CA ALA A 42 -2.19 -9.46 2.30
C ALA A 42 -1.10 -9.29 3.38
N THR A 43 0.15 -9.63 3.05
CA THR A 43 1.31 -9.23 3.87
C THR A 43 1.71 -7.81 3.49
N VAL A 44 1.68 -6.92 4.47
CA VAL A 44 2.02 -5.50 4.29
C VAL A 44 3.54 -5.34 4.32
N LEU A 45 4.18 -5.32 3.16
CA LEU A 45 5.56 -4.84 3.04
C LEU A 45 5.52 -3.31 2.81
N ALA A 46 5.57 -2.56 3.89
CA ALA A 46 5.71 -1.10 3.83
C ALA A 46 7.09 -0.75 3.24
N ARG A 47 7.12 -0.29 1.97
CA ARG A 47 8.28 0.40 1.41
C ARG A 47 8.23 1.87 1.85
N PRO A 48 9.26 2.41 2.53
CA PRO A 48 9.30 3.84 2.83
C PRO A 48 9.35 4.63 1.53
N ALA A 49 8.53 5.67 1.46
CA ALA A 49 8.41 6.55 0.31
C ALA A 49 9.77 7.21 0.01
N SER A 50 10.36 6.88 -1.13
CA SER A 50 11.49 7.62 -1.69
C SER A 50 10.96 8.96 -2.20
N THR A 51 11.17 10.02 -1.42
CA THR A 51 10.97 11.42 -1.84
C THR A 51 11.84 11.70 -3.07
N PRO A 52 11.30 12.16 -4.22
CA PRO A 52 12.14 12.65 -5.31
C PRO A 52 12.78 13.99 -4.89
N PRO A 53 14.09 14.20 -5.08
CA PRO A 53 14.71 15.49 -4.80
C PRO A 53 14.24 16.54 -5.81
N GLY A 54 14.01 17.74 -5.28
CA GLY A 54 13.56 18.92 -5.99
C GLY A 54 14.51 19.36 -7.12
N ARG A 55 13.96 20.22 -7.97
CA ARG A 55 14.64 20.82 -9.11
C ARG A 55 14.64 22.34 -8.96
#